data_AF-A0A174AF56-F1
#
_entry.id   AF-A0A174AF56-F1
#
_cell.length_a   1.000
_cell.length_b   1.000
_cell.length_c   1.000
_cell.angle_alpha   90.00
_cell.angle_beta   90.00
_cell.angle_gamma   90.00
#
_symmetry.space_group_name_H-M   'P 1'
#
loop_
_entity.id
_entity.type
_entity.pdbx_description
1 polymer ?
#
loop_
_entity_poly.entity_id
_entity_poly.type
_entity_poly.pdbx_seq_one_letter_code
_entity_poly.pdbx_strand_id
1 'polypeptide(L)'
;MGIEQIQKIHEFGEINVIISLLLCAMLAIALKAGWEKLLDTLGLETKASLQKKALEKKLSDMEQKIADFEQSQHNYHDQSINIRDDLRTNQNTLSTQLTDLTTLMQNFITNQDECTVASFRSSLWRMHRDFMAQGYITPDGLKTFLEMGKLYEKAGGNDIYHEKLLPDIESLEVRYTKDNVL
;
A
#
# COMPACT_ATOMS: atom_id res chain seq x y z
N MET A 1 -23.57 113.68 5.67
CA MET A 1 -22.78 112.83 6.60
C MET A 1 -23.64 111.69 7.19
N GLY A 2 -24.46 110.99 6.40
CA GLY A 2 -25.24 109.83 6.87
C GLY A 2 -24.89 108.52 6.16
N ILE A 3 -24.19 108.59 5.03
CA ILE A 3 -23.86 107.43 4.19
C ILE A 3 -22.56 106.75 4.69
N GLU A 4 -21.61 107.53 5.25
CA GLU A 4 -20.33 107.01 5.77
C GLU A 4 -20.45 106.20 7.08
N GLN A 5 -21.50 106.41 7.88
CA GLN A 5 -21.68 105.65 9.14
C GLN A 5 -22.35 104.29 8.90
N ILE A 6 -23.24 104.18 7.90
CA ILE A 6 -23.89 102.93 7.53
C ILE A 6 -22.89 101.95 6.92
N GLN A 7 -21.91 102.45 6.14
CA GLN A 7 -20.86 101.65 5.54
C GLN A 7 -19.91 101.05 6.60
N LYS A 8 -19.55 101.83 7.64
CA LYS A 8 -18.75 101.33 8.77
C LYS A 8 -19.48 100.25 9.59
N ILE A 9 -20.79 100.40 9.84
CA ILE A 9 -21.55 99.40 10.59
C ILE A 9 -21.67 98.08 9.80
N HIS A 10 -21.75 98.15 8.47
CA HIS A 10 -21.78 96.97 7.60
C HIS A 10 -20.43 96.23 7.56
N GLU A 11 -19.31 96.94 7.42
CA GLU A 11 -17.94 96.37 7.46
C GLU A 11 -17.63 95.67 8.79
N PHE A 12 -18.02 96.28 9.92
CA PHE A 12 -17.87 95.65 11.23
C PHE A 12 -18.76 94.41 11.41
N GLY A 13 -19.93 94.39 10.79
CA GLY A 13 -20.84 93.24 10.78
C GLY A 13 -20.27 92.04 10.02
N GLU A 14 -19.73 92.27 8.82
CA GLU A 14 -19.15 91.20 7.98
C GLU A 14 -17.92 90.56 8.63
N ILE A 15 -17.02 91.35 9.21
CA ILE A 15 -15.82 90.84 9.90
C ILE A 15 -16.22 89.98 11.11
N ASN A 16 -17.23 90.39 11.87
CA ASN A 16 -17.68 89.65 13.05
C ASN A 16 -18.34 88.31 12.68
N VAL A 17 -19.05 88.26 11.54
CA VAL A 17 -19.60 87.00 11.00
C VAL A 17 -18.49 86.04 10.59
N ILE A 18 -17.43 86.53 9.94
CA ILE A 18 -16.28 85.71 9.53
C ILE A 18 -15.53 85.16 10.76
N ILE A 19 -15.31 85.99 11.79
CA ILE A 19 -14.67 85.57 13.04
C ILE A 19 -15.52 84.52 13.77
N SER A 20 -16.84 84.71 13.82
CA SER A 20 -17.77 83.74 14.39
C SER A 20 -17.73 82.40 13.65
N LEU A 21 -17.65 82.43 12.31
CA LEU A 21 -17.58 81.23 11.49
C LEU A 21 -16.24 80.49 11.66
N LEU A 22 -15.13 81.23 11.79
CA LEU A 22 -13.81 80.67 12.13
C LEU A 22 -13.77 80.07 13.54
N LEU A 23 -14.39 80.72 14.52
CA LEU A 23 -14.53 80.20 15.88
C LEU A 23 -15.37 78.92 15.91
N CYS A 24 -16.49 78.88 15.18
CA CYS A 24 -17.30 77.67 15.02
C CYS A 24 -16.52 76.53 14.35
N ALA A 25 -15.71 76.83 13.33
CA ALA A 25 -14.86 75.83 12.69
C ALA A 25 -13.79 75.27 13.66
N MET A 26 -13.13 76.13 14.43
CA MET A 26 -12.16 75.71 15.44
C MET A 26 -12.81 74.88 16.56
N LEU A 27 -14.00 75.28 17.03
CA LEU A 27 -14.76 74.53 18.03
C LEU A 27 -15.18 73.15 17.51
N ALA A 28 -15.60 73.05 16.25
CA ALA A 28 -15.96 71.77 15.63
C ALA A 28 -14.74 70.82 15.53
N ILE A 29 -13.56 71.34 15.21
CA ILE A 29 -12.31 70.57 15.18
C ILE A 29 -11.93 70.11 16.60
N ALA A 30 -12.00 71.00 17.59
CA ALA A 30 -11.70 70.68 18.98
C ALA A 30 -12.69 69.66 19.57
N LEU A 31 -13.97 69.75 19.23
CA LEU A 31 -15.00 68.78 19.63
C LEU A 31 -14.77 67.43 18.97
N LYS A 32 -14.42 67.37 17.67
CA LYS A 32 -14.08 66.10 17.02
C LYS A 32 -12.85 65.44 17.67
N ALA A 33 -11.79 66.21 17.90
CA ALA A 33 -10.57 65.70 18.54
C ALA A 33 -10.81 65.26 19.99
N GLY A 34 -11.65 66.00 20.74
CA GLY A 34 -12.07 65.62 22.08
C GLY A 34 -12.94 64.35 22.09
N TRP A 35 -13.80 64.18 21.09
CA TRP A 35 -14.65 63.00 20.93
C TRP A 35 -13.84 61.75 20.63
N GLU A 36 -12.83 61.83 19.76
CA GLU A 36 -11.93 60.70 19.49
C GLU A 36 -11.14 60.30 20.75
N LYS A 37 -10.59 61.26 21.49
CA LYS A 37 -9.89 60.98 22.75
C LYS A 37 -10.80 60.44 23.86
N LEU A 38 -12.05 60.88 23.92
CA LEU A 38 -13.04 60.34 24.86
C LEU A 38 -13.42 58.91 24.52
N LEU A 39 -13.57 58.57 23.23
CA LEU A 39 -13.80 57.20 22.78
C LEU A 39 -12.62 56.29 23.15
N ASP A 40 -11.39 56.77 22.97
CA ASP A 40 -10.18 56.03 23.35
C ASP A 40 -10.05 55.86 24.89
N THR A 41 -10.37 56.90 25.67
CA THR A 41 -10.25 56.89 27.15
C THR A 41 -11.35 56.08 27.84
N LEU A 42 -12.56 56.07 27.27
CA LEU A 42 -13.69 55.28 27.79
C LEU A 42 -13.57 53.78 27.47
N GLY A 43 -12.54 53.36 26.72
CA GLY A 43 -12.33 51.95 26.40
C GLY A 43 -13.50 51.36 25.60
N LEU A 44 -14.29 52.20 24.92
CA LEU A 44 -15.22 51.72 23.91
C LEU A 44 -14.37 51.29 22.74
N GLU A 45 -13.91 50.03 22.78
CA GLU A 45 -13.43 49.33 21.62
C GLU A 45 -14.51 49.42 20.56
N THR A 46 -14.35 50.39 19.65
CA THR A 46 -15.22 50.63 18.52
C THR A 46 -15.41 49.29 17.82
N LYS A 47 -16.63 48.95 17.36
CA LYS A 47 -16.92 47.63 16.75
C LYS A 47 -15.87 47.17 15.71
N ALA A 48 -15.18 48.11 15.06
CA ALA A 48 -14.04 47.88 14.18
C ALA A 48 -12.81 47.23 14.86
N SER A 49 -12.41 47.62 16.07
CA SER A 49 -11.26 47.03 16.78
C SER A 49 -11.55 45.64 17.32
N LEU A 50 -12.77 45.38 17.82
CA LEU A 50 -13.26 44.05 18.16
C LEU A 50 -13.31 43.12 16.94
N GLN A 51 -13.79 43.62 15.80
CA GLN A 51 -13.77 42.88 14.54
C GLN A 51 -12.35 42.59 14.06
N LYS A 52 -11.43 43.56 14.19
CA LYS A 52 -10.02 43.38 13.84
C LYS A 52 -9.36 42.31 14.71
N LYS A 53 -9.55 42.34 16.03
CA LYS A 53 -9.07 41.30 16.96
C LYS A 53 -9.67 39.93 16.66
N ALA A 54 -10.97 39.87 16.33
CA ALA A 54 -11.62 38.62 15.93
C ALA A 54 -11.08 38.08 14.60
N LEU A 55 -10.72 38.96 13.67
CA LEU A 55 -10.13 38.59 12.39
C LEU A 55 -8.68 38.12 12.55
N GLU A 56 -7.87 38.82 13.35
CA GLU A 56 -6.51 38.39 13.71
C GLU A 56 -6.53 37.04 14.43
N LYS A 57 -7.46 36.82 15.36
CA LYS A 57 -7.64 35.52 16.02
C LYS A 57 -8.03 34.41 15.04
N LYS A 58 -8.92 34.69 14.09
CA LYS A 58 -9.28 33.73 13.04
C LYS A 58 -8.13 33.46 12.09
N LEU A 59 -7.33 34.47 11.78
CA LEU A 59 -6.18 34.35 10.89
C LEU A 59 -5.10 33.47 11.55
N SER A 60 -4.81 33.70 12.83
CA SER A 60 -3.92 32.85 13.61
C SER A 60 -4.44 31.41 13.76
N ASP A 61 -5.75 31.21 14.00
CA ASP A 61 -6.36 29.87 14.05
C ASP A 61 -6.30 29.15 12.69
N MET A 62 -6.43 29.90 11.59
CA MET A 62 -6.27 29.36 10.24
C MET A 62 -4.82 29.02 9.93
N GLU A 63 -3.86 29.88 10.28
CA GLU A 63 -2.43 29.60 10.12
C GLU A 63 -2.01 28.35 10.90
N GLN A 64 -2.49 28.21 12.13
CA GLN A 64 -2.25 27.01 12.94
C GLN A 64 -2.85 25.76 12.28
N LYS A 65 -4.09 25.83 11.80
CA LYS A 65 -4.72 24.71 11.08
C LYS A 65 -4.00 24.34 9.79
N ILE A 66 -3.45 25.32 9.08
CA ILE A 66 -2.63 25.07 7.88
C ILE A 66 -1.35 24.35 8.27
N ALA A 67 -0.64 24.81 9.31
CA ALA A 67 0.57 24.15 9.79
C ALA A 67 0.31 22.71 10.27
N ASP A 68 -0.75 22.51 11.05
CA ASP A 68 -1.17 21.18 11.51
C ASP A 68 -1.55 20.27 10.33
N PHE A 69 -2.22 20.82 9.31
CA PHE A 69 -2.59 20.09 8.10
C PHE A 69 -1.36 19.72 7.25
N GLU A 70 -0.42 20.64 7.05
CA GLU A 70 0.84 20.40 6.35
C GLU A 70 1.65 19.31 7.07
N GLN A 71 1.78 19.40 8.39
CA GLN A 71 2.46 18.38 9.19
C GLN A 71 1.76 17.01 9.09
N SER A 72 0.43 16.99 9.14
CA SER A 72 -0.33 15.76 8.95
C SER A 72 -0.09 15.16 7.56
N GLN A 73 -0.03 15.99 6.51
CA GLN A 73 0.23 15.54 5.14
C GLN A 73 1.63 14.95 4.99
N HIS A 74 2.65 15.59 5.59
CA HIS A 74 4.01 15.04 5.63
C HIS A 74 4.03 13.68 6.33
N ASN A 75 3.39 13.54 7.49
CA ASN A 75 3.31 12.27 8.20
C ASN A 75 2.61 11.18 7.38
N TYR A 76 1.49 11.50 6.72
CA TYR A 76 0.80 10.55 5.83
C TYR A 76 1.67 10.16 4.63
N HIS A 77 2.41 11.11 4.06
CA HIS A 77 3.32 10.84 2.95
C HIS A 77 4.44 9.89 3.37
N ASP A 78 5.09 10.16 4.51
CA ASP A 78 6.17 9.31 5.03
C ASP A 78 5.68 7.91 5.37
N GLN A 79 4.49 7.79 5.99
CA GLN A 79 3.85 6.50 6.22
C GLN A 79 3.58 5.75 4.91
N SER A 80 3.11 6.46 3.88
CA SER A 80 2.83 5.85 2.58
C SER A 80 4.11 5.36 1.88
N ILE A 81 5.23 6.05 2.04
CA ILE A 81 6.54 5.63 1.54
C ILE A 81 6.97 4.36 2.26
N ASN A 82 6.93 4.34 3.60
CA ASN A 82 7.32 3.17 4.38
C ASN A 82 6.49 1.93 4.04
N ILE A 83 5.15 2.08 3.93
CA ILE A 83 4.27 0.97 3.53
C ILE A 83 4.63 0.46 2.12
N ARG A 84 4.95 1.36 1.18
CA ARG A 84 5.36 0.98 -0.17
C ARG A 84 6.67 0.21 -0.17
N ASP A 85 7.64 0.64 0.62
CA ASP A 85 8.96 0.00 0.71
C ASP A 85 8.86 -1.37 1.38
N ASP A 86 8.04 -1.51 2.42
CA ASP A 86 7.73 -2.80 3.05
C ASP A 86 7.05 -3.75 2.05
N LEU A 87 6.06 -3.27 1.31
CA LEU A 87 5.38 -4.06 0.27
C LEU A 87 6.34 -4.49 -0.84
N ARG A 88 7.23 -3.60 -1.29
CA ARG A 88 8.24 -3.90 -2.30
C ARG A 88 9.23 -4.95 -1.80
N THR A 89 9.68 -4.83 -0.55
CA THR A 89 10.59 -5.78 0.09
C THR A 89 9.93 -7.15 0.19
N ASN A 90 8.68 -7.22 0.67
CA ASN A 90 7.91 -8.45 0.75
C ASN A 90 7.70 -9.11 -0.62
N GLN A 91 7.40 -8.32 -1.67
CA GLN A 91 7.29 -8.84 -3.03
C GLN A 91 8.60 -9.44 -3.53
N ASN A 92 9.73 -8.78 -3.28
CA ASN A 92 11.05 -9.30 -3.65
C ASN A 92 11.35 -10.62 -2.92
N THR A 93 11.11 -10.67 -1.61
CA THR A 93 11.28 -11.89 -0.81
C THR A 93 10.41 -13.03 -1.33
N LEU A 94 9.12 -12.76 -1.62
CA LEU A 94 8.21 -13.76 -2.17
C LEU A 94 8.65 -14.25 -3.55
N SER A 95 9.13 -13.36 -4.41
CA SER A 95 9.66 -13.72 -5.74
C SER A 95 10.89 -14.61 -5.64
N THR A 96 11.80 -14.33 -4.70
CA THR A 96 12.96 -15.20 -4.43
C THR A 96 12.51 -16.57 -3.94
N GLN A 97 11.59 -16.63 -2.97
CA GLN A 97 11.06 -17.89 -2.45
C GLN A 97 10.38 -18.74 -3.52
N LEU A 98 9.61 -18.14 -4.44
CA LEU A 98 8.99 -18.84 -5.57
C LEU A 98 10.03 -19.36 -6.56
N THR A 99 11.10 -18.59 -6.78
CA THR A 99 12.21 -19.00 -7.65
C THR A 99 12.99 -20.17 -7.05
N ASP A 100 13.27 -20.12 -5.74
CA ASP A 100 13.92 -21.20 -5.00
C ASP A 100 13.04 -22.46 -4.97
N LEU A 101 11.73 -22.31 -4.75
CA LEU A 101 10.77 -23.41 -4.81
C LEU A 101 10.71 -24.01 -6.21
N THR A 102 10.66 -23.18 -7.26
CA THR A 102 10.67 -23.64 -8.65
C THR A 102 11.96 -24.38 -8.98
N THR A 103 13.10 -23.88 -8.50
CA THR A 103 14.41 -24.52 -8.67
C THR A 103 14.47 -25.84 -7.92
N LEU A 104 13.95 -25.90 -6.70
CA LEU A 104 13.82 -27.12 -5.91
C LEU A 104 12.89 -28.12 -6.60
N MET A 105 11.72 -27.70 -7.07
CA MET A 105 10.79 -28.55 -7.85
C MET A 105 11.42 -29.04 -9.14
N GLN A 106 12.14 -28.18 -9.87
CA GLN A 106 12.86 -28.56 -11.08
C GLN A 106 13.97 -29.56 -10.76
N ASN A 107 14.75 -29.32 -9.71
CA ASN A 107 15.77 -30.25 -9.21
C ASN A 107 15.15 -31.57 -8.72
N PHE A 108 13.96 -31.55 -8.12
CA PHE A 108 13.22 -32.75 -7.78
C PHE A 108 12.81 -33.49 -9.06
N ILE A 109 12.21 -32.82 -10.03
CA ILE A 109 11.83 -33.42 -11.31
C ILE A 109 13.05 -34.01 -12.03
N THR A 110 14.19 -33.31 -12.07
CA THR A 110 15.38 -33.78 -12.79
C THR A 110 16.18 -34.84 -12.02
N ASN A 111 16.24 -34.79 -10.69
CA ASN A 111 16.96 -35.77 -9.88
C ASN A 111 16.10 -36.98 -9.48
N GLN A 112 14.79 -36.93 -9.75
CA GLN A 112 13.89 -38.04 -9.47
C GLN A 112 13.97 -39.14 -10.54
N ASP A 113 14.45 -38.89 -11.75
CA ASP A 113 14.62 -39.96 -12.75
C ASP A 113 15.59 -41.04 -12.24
N GLU A 114 16.80 -40.69 -11.79
CA GLU A 114 17.76 -41.70 -11.28
C GLU A 114 17.32 -42.36 -9.96
N CYS A 115 16.73 -41.61 -9.02
CA CYS A 115 16.25 -42.15 -7.75
C CYS A 115 14.99 -43.04 -7.93
N THR A 116 14.14 -42.69 -8.89
CA THR A 116 12.95 -43.45 -9.27
C THR A 116 13.32 -44.70 -10.06
N VAL A 117 14.29 -44.61 -10.98
CA VAL A 117 14.91 -45.75 -11.66
C VAL A 117 15.48 -46.71 -10.63
N ALA A 118 16.27 -46.24 -9.65
CA ALA A 118 16.81 -47.12 -8.61
C ALA A 118 15.71 -47.83 -7.80
N SER A 119 14.67 -47.09 -7.41
CA SER A 119 13.54 -47.62 -6.61
C SER A 119 12.70 -48.64 -7.39
N PHE A 120 12.41 -48.37 -8.67
CA PHE A 120 11.72 -49.29 -9.56
C PHE A 120 12.58 -50.50 -9.89
N ARG A 121 13.90 -50.33 -10.12
CA ARG A 121 14.87 -51.42 -10.33
C ARG A 121 14.87 -52.38 -9.14
N SER A 122 14.94 -51.88 -7.91
CA SER A 122 14.87 -52.71 -6.70
C SER A 122 13.52 -53.44 -6.57
N SER A 123 12.42 -52.77 -6.90
CA SER A 123 11.07 -53.36 -6.85
C SER A 123 10.89 -54.48 -7.88
N LEU A 124 11.33 -54.26 -9.13
CA LEU A 124 11.33 -55.24 -10.20
C LEU A 124 12.19 -56.46 -9.85
N TRP A 125 13.38 -56.25 -9.28
CA TRP A 125 14.24 -57.34 -8.81
C TRP A 125 13.60 -58.18 -7.71
N ARG A 126 12.91 -57.53 -6.76
CA ARG A 126 12.22 -58.24 -5.68
C ARG A 126 11.09 -59.11 -6.24
N MET A 127 10.25 -58.55 -7.11
CA MET A 127 9.17 -59.30 -7.77
C MET A 127 9.73 -60.46 -8.61
N HIS A 128 10.76 -60.21 -9.42
CA HIS A 128 11.43 -61.24 -10.21
C HIS A 128 11.93 -62.39 -9.35
N ARG A 129 12.69 -62.09 -8.29
CA ARG A 129 13.20 -63.10 -7.36
C ARG A 129 12.06 -63.92 -6.73
N ASP A 130 10.98 -63.25 -6.32
CA ASP A 130 9.86 -63.91 -5.67
C ASP A 130 9.11 -64.84 -6.65
N PHE A 131 8.93 -64.44 -7.91
CA PHE A 131 8.34 -65.30 -8.95
C PHE A 131 9.25 -66.45 -9.37
N MET A 132 10.56 -66.20 -9.51
CA MET A 132 11.53 -67.25 -9.81
C MET A 132 11.63 -68.29 -8.68
N ALA A 133 11.51 -67.86 -7.42
CA ALA A 133 11.46 -68.76 -6.27
C ALA A 133 10.19 -69.61 -6.24
N GLN A 134 9.05 -69.06 -6.70
CA GLN A 134 7.78 -69.78 -6.81
C GLN A 134 7.75 -70.75 -8.00
N GLY A 135 8.50 -70.44 -9.07
CA GLY A 135 8.56 -71.24 -10.29
C GLY A 135 7.33 -71.13 -11.20
N TYR A 136 6.41 -70.23 -10.88
CA TYR A 136 5.23 -69.90 -11.70
C TYR A 136 4.80 -68.46 -11.42
N ILE A 137 3.98 -67.88 -12.30
CA ILE A 137 3.42 -66.53 -12.14
C ILE A 137 1.90 -66.54 -12.32
N THR A 138 1.18 -65.70 -11.57
CA THR A 138 -0.27 -65.51 -11.76
C THR A 138 -0.54 -64.41 -12.81
N PRO A 139 -1.71 -64.41 -13.47
CA PRO A 139 -2.05 -63.35 -14.43
C PRO A 139 -1.97 -61.93 -13.84
N ASP A 140 -2.43 -61.74 -12.61
CA ASP A 140 -2.37 -60.45 -11.91
C ASP A 140 -0.94 -60.05 -11.53
N GLY A 141 -0.13 -61.03 -11.14
CA GLY A 141 1.29 -60.85 -10.85
C GLY A 141 2.06 -60.43 -12.11
N LEU A 142 1.78 -61.05 -13.25
CA LEU A 142 2.34 -60.69 -14.54
C LEU A 142 1.93 -59.29 -14.97
N LYS A 143 0.64 -58.93 -14.83
CA LYS A 143 0.15 -57.59 -15.16
C LYS A 143 0.83 -56.52 -14.32
N THR A 144 0.92 -56.73 -13.00
CA THR A 144 1.57 -55.80 -12.07
C THR A 144 3.06 -55.64 -12.40
N PHE A 145 3.73 -56.73 -12.77
CA PHE A 145 5.14 -56.71 -13.17
C PHE A 145 5.36 -55.88 -14.46
N LEU A 146 4.52 -56.07 -15.48
CA LEU A 146 4.59 -55.32 -16.74
C LEU A 146 4.26 -53.84 -16.55
N GLU A 147 3.28 -53.50 -15.72
CA GLU A 147 2.94 -52.10 -15.39
C GLU A 147 4.10 -51.41 -14.66
N MET A 148 4.74 -52.11 -13.72
CA MET A 148 5.94 -51.61 -13.04
C MET A 148 7.12 -51.43 -14.00
N GLY A 149 7.29 -52.33 -14.98
CA GLY A 149 8.27 -52.23 -16.05
C GLY A 149 8.08 -50.99 -16.93
N LYS A 150 6.84 -50.66 -17.30
CA LYS A 150 6.53 -49.45 -18.06
C LYS A 150 6.86 -48.17 -17.30
N LEU A 151 6.64 -48.16 -15.98
CA LEU A 151 7.00 -47.03 -15.12
C LEU A 151 8.52 -46.89 -15.00
N TYR A 152 9.25 -48.02 -14.98
CA TYR A 152 10.71 -48.06 -15.02
C TYR A 152 11.29 -47.48 -16.30
N GLU A 153 10.79 -47.89 -17.46
CA GLU A 153 11.17 -47.35 -18.77
C GLU A 153 10.87 -45.85 -18.86
N LYS A 154 9.69 -45.44 -18.37
CA LYS A 154 9.25 -44.04 -18.37
C LYS A 154 10.12 -43.15 -17.48
N ALA A 155 10.70 -43.70 -16.41
CA ALA A 155 11.65 -43.02 -15.54
C ALA A 155 13.08 -42.98 -16.12
N GLY A 156 13.32 -43.57 -17.30
CA GLY A 156 14.63 -43.60 -17.96
C GLY A 156 15.46 -44.86 -17.71
N GLY A 157 14.89 -45.90 -17.07
CA GLY A 157 15.56 -47.18 -16.83
C GLY A 157 15.44 -48.13 -18.01
N ASN A 158 16.55 -48.59 -18.58
CA ASN A 158 16.56 -49.46 -19.77
C ASN A 158 17.55 -50.63 -19.70
N ASP A 159 18.20 -50.84 -18.56
CA ASP A 159 19.27 -51.84 -18.40
C ASP A 159 18.73 -53.25 -18.13
N ILE A 160 18.43 -53.57 -16.87
CA ILE A 160 18.24 -54.94 -16.39
C ILE A 160 16.86 -55.51 -16.74
N TYR A 161 15.87 -54.64 -16.99
CA TYR A 161 14.48 -55.05 -17.20
C TYR A 161 14.33 -55.87 -18.49
N HIS A 162 14.87 -55.39 -19.62
CA HIS A 162 14.81 -56.11 -20.90
C HIS A 162 15.87 -57.20 -21.04
N GLU A 163 17.05 -56.99 -20.46
CA GLU A 163 18.17 -57.94 -20.59
C GLU A 163 17.94 -59.23 -19.80
N LYS A 164 17.21 -59.16 -18.68
CA LYS A 164 17.09 -60.29 -17.76
C LYS A 164 15.70 -60.48 -17.18
N LEU A 165 15.13 -59.44 -16.55
CA LEU A 165 13.96 -59.64 -15.70
C LEU A 165 12.72 -60.04 -16.52
N LEU A 166 12.49 -59.40 -17.66
CA LEU A 166 11.35 -59.69 -18.53
C LEU A 166 11.46 -61.07 -19.19
N PRO A 167 12.59 -61.45 -19.86
CA PRO A 167 12.74 -62.79 -20.44
C PRO A 167 12.55 -63.93 -19.42
N ASP A 168 13.11 -63.77 -18.22
CA ASP A 168 12.99 -64.77 -17.16
C ASP A 168 11.53 -64.95 -16.73
N ILE A 169 10.78 -63.85 -16.56
CA ILE A 169 9.36 -63.90 -16.18
C ILE A 169 8.47 -64.45 -17.30
N GLU A 170 8.74 -64.10 -18.56
CA GLU A 170 8.00 -64.63 -19.72
C GLU A 170 8.21 -66.13 -19.91
N SER A 171 9.32 -66.68 -19.40
CA SER A 171 9.60 -68.12 -19.42
C SER A 171 8.84 -68.92 -18.36
N LEU A 172 8.27 -68.27 -17.34
CA LEU A 172 7.54 -68.94 -16.26
C LEU A 172 6.16 -69.41 -16.70
N GLU A 173 5.73 -70.55 -16.16
CA GLU A 173 4.37 -71.06 -16.36
C GLU A 173 3.34 -70.11 -15.73
N VAL A 174 2.35 -69.65 -16.51
CA VAL A 174 1.24 -68.83 -16.00
C VAL A 174 0.17 -69.72 -15.37
N ARG A 175 0.00 -69.63 -14.06
CA ARG A 175 -1.00 -70.41 -13.31
C ARG A 175 -2.19 -69.55 -12.89
N TYR A 176 -3.37 -70.00 -13.27
CA TYR A 176 -4.63 -69.41 -12.84
C TYR A 176 -5.02 -70.00 -11.48
N THR A 177 -5.07 -69.16 -10.45
CA THR A 177 -5.65 -69.53 -9.15
C THR A 177 -7.17 -69.63 -9.30
N LYS A 178 -7.82 -70.49 -8.49
CA LYS A 178 -9.26 -70.78 -8.58
C LYS A 178 -10.18 -69.55 -8.42
N ASP A 179 -9.64 -68.41 -7.98
CA ASP A 179 -10.35 -67.15 -7.79
C ASP A 179 -10.36 -66.24 -9.04
N ASN A 180 -9.60 -66.59 -10.09
CA ASN A 180 -9.41 -65.76 -11.29
C ASN A 180 -10.24 -66.21 -12.51
N VAL A 181 -11.28 -67.03 -12.30
CA VAL A 181 -12.25 -67.40 -13.34
C VAL A 181 -13.58 -66.72 -13.06
N LEU A 182 -13.79 -65.57 -13.69
CA LEU A 182 -15.10 -64.93 -13.90
C LEU A 182 -15.10 -64.23 -15.26
#